data_AF-A0A8T2Q5N8-F1
#
_entry.id   AF-A0A8T2Q5N8-F1
#
_cell.length_a   1.000
_cell.length_b   1.000
_cell.length_c   1.000
_cell.angle_alpha   90.00
_cell.angle_beta   90.00
_cell.angle_gamma   90.00
#
_symmetry.space_group_name_H-M   'P 1'
#
loop_
_entity.id
_entity.type
_entity.pdbx_description
1 polymer ?
#
loop_
_entity_poly.entity_id
_entity_poly.type
_entity_poly.pdbx_seq_one_letter_code
_entity_poly.pdbx_strand_id
1 'polypeptide(L)'
;MVDGIPIREMIGNESMGEDYPSKPMAMYATVWDGSDWATDGGRFKVDYKYAPFVASFKSLKMQGCAANPLLQNLESESASPSSSAHCNSPYAEYYDALEADEFLALDSKQKAAMAWVRRTHMYYSYCDDKVRYPTPLPECTSTIDSIPKAVRRRRQRRRKPNYNSSKTSFQDASGH
;
A
#
# COMPACT_ATOMS: atom_id res chain seq x y z
N MET A 1 -7.99 3.02 0.68
CA MET A 1 -8.55 3.80 1.80
C MET A 1 -8.92 2.86 2.94
N VAL A 2 -9.06 3.36 4.16
CA VAL A 2 -9.62 2.62 5.30
C VAL A 2 -10.65 3.55 5.94
N ASP A 3 -11.90 3.10 6.07
CA ASP A 3 -13.02 3.89 6.63
C ASP A 3 -13.17 5.27 6.00
N GLY A 4 -12.99 5.37 4.67
CA GLY A 4 -13.05 6.62 3.92
C GLY A 4 -11.81 7.52 4.03
N ILE A 5 -10.79 7.12 4.79
CA ILE A 5 -9.53 7.86 4.94
C ILE A 5 -8.51 7.36 3.91
N PRO A 6 -7.96 8.24 3.06
CA PRO A 6 -6.84 7.87 2.19
C PRO A 6 -5.58 7.60 3.02
N ILE A 7 -4.90 6.50 2.72
CA ILE A 7 -3.66 6.08 3.39
C ILE A 7 -2.44 6.14 2.46
N ARG A 8 -2.70 6.07 1.15
CA ARG A 8 -1.73 6.18 0.07
C ARG A 8 -2.47 6.62 -1.19
N GLU A 9 -1.82 7.46 -1.97
CA GLU A 9 -2.19 7.87 -3.32
C GLU A 9 -1.01 7.52 -4.23
N MET A 10 -1.29 7.04 -5.45
CA MET A 10 -0.27 6.81 -6.49
C MET A 10 -0.75 7.51 -7.75
N ILE A 11 -0.14 8.65 -8.03
CA ILE A 11 -0.47 9.46 -9.20
C ILE A 11 0.41 8.99 -10.35
N GLY A 12 -0.22 8.56 -11.44
CA GLY A 12 0.50 8.20 -12.66
C GLY A 12 1.14 9.44 -13.28
N ASN A 13 2.40 9.30 -13.70
CA ASN A 13 3.09 10.31 -14.49
C ASN A 13 3.85 9.63 -15.63
N GLU A 14 4.29 10.40 -16.63
CA GLU A 14 5.00 9.85 -17.78
C GLU A 14 6.32 9.16 -17.39
N SER A 15 6.97 9.59 -16.32
CA SER A 15 8.25 9.02 -15.86
C SER A 15 8.11 7.67 -15.18
N MET A 16 6.90 7.26 -14.76
CA MET A 16 6.62 5.91 -14.28
C MET A 16 6.50 4.90 -15.43
N GLY A 17 6.14 5.32 -16.64
CA GLY A 17 6.00 4.43 -17.79
C GLY A 17 5.16 3.18 -17.49
N GLU A 18 5.75 1.99 -17.67
CA GLU A 18 5.10 0.70 -17.42
C GLU A 18 4.91 0.35 -15.93
N ASP A 19 5.54 1.09 -15.01
CA ASP A 19 5.39 0.87 -13.57
C ASP A 19 4.00 1.33 -13.06
N TYR A 20 3.28 2.14 -13.84
CA TYR A 20 1.89 2.48 -13.53
C TYR A 20 0.92 1.41 -14.08
N PRO A 21 -0.01 0.88 -13.27
CA PRO A 21 -0.86 -0.24 -13.66
C PRO A 21 -1.93 0.17 -14.68
N SER A 22 -1.61 0.07 -15.97
CA SER A 22 -2.48 0.41 -17.10
C SER A 22 -3.19 -0.79 -17.75
N LYS A 23 -2.81 -2.02 -17.37
CA LYS A 23 -3.38 -3.26 -17.91
C LYS A 23 -4.63 -3.69 -17.11
N PRO A 24 -5.59 -4.40 -17.72
CA PRO A 24 -6.71 -4.98 -17.01
C PRO A 24 -6.28 -5.82 -15.80
N MET A 25 -7.03 -5.72 -14.70
CA MET A 25 -6.73 -6.40 -13.44
C MET A 25 -7.93 -7.22 -12.95
N ALA A 26 -7.63 -8.25 -12.15
CA ALA A 26 -8.63 -9.02 -11.40
C ALA A 26 -8.40 -8.83 -9.89
N MET A 27 -9.49 -8.93 -9.11
CA MET A 27 -9.41 -8.86 -7.65
C MET A 27 -9.20 -10.26 -7.06
N TYR A 28 -8.31 -10.36 -6.07
CA TYR A 28 -8.00 -11.60 -5.35
C TYR A 28 -8.02 -11.36 -3.84
N ALA A 29 -8.44 -12.36 -3.07
CA ALA A 29 -8.35 -12.37 -1.61
C ALA A 29 -7.90 -13.76 -1.14
N THR A 30 -6.82 -13.82 -0.37
CA THR A 30 -6.18 -15.08 0.03
C THR A 30 -5.65 -14.99 1.46
N VAL A 31 -5.80 -16.06 2.24
CA VAL A 31 -5.08 -16.27 3.50
C VAL A 31 -3.99 -17.30 3.23
N TRP A 32 -2.74 -16.96 3.53
CA TRP A 32 -1.58 -17.81 3.25
C TRP A 32 -0.47 -17.61 4.29
N ASP A 33 0.43 -18.57 4.40
CA ASP A 33 1.56 -18.53 5.34
C ASP A 33 2.73 -17.70 4.79
N GLY A 34 2.94 -16.52 5.37
CA GLY A 34 4.06 -15.62 5.06
C GLY A 34 5.18 -15.64 6.09
N SER A 35 5.41 -16.75 6.80
CA SER A 35 6.32 -16.84 7.96
C SER A 35 7.74 -16.31 7.73
N ASP A 36 8.25 -16.34 6.50
CA ASP A 36 9.61 -15.89 6.21
C ASP A 36 9.76 -14.35 6.17
N TRP A 37 8.66 -13.59 6.18
CA TRP A 37 8.72 -12.12 6.06
C TRP A 37 7.63 -11.34 6.81
N ALA A 38 6.44 -11.93 7.01
CA ALA A 38 5.23 -11.18 7.41
C ALA A 38 5.31 -10.58 8.82
N THR A 39 5.79 -11.33 9.81
CA THR A 39 5.86 -10.86 11.19
C THR A 39 7.30 -10.53 11.56
N ASP A 40 7.55 -9.22 11.70
CA ASP A 40 8.82 -8.68 12.18
C ASP A 40 10.03 -9.12 11.33
N GLY A 41 9.83 -9.15 10.01
CA GLY A 41 10.84 -9.59 9.03
C GLY A 41 11.11 -11.09 9.05
N GLY A 42 10.13 -11.90 9.49
CA GLY A 42 10.22 -13.36 9.56
C GLY A 42 10.78 -13.91 10.87
N ARG A 43 10.99 -13.05 11.87
CA ARG A 43 11.48 -13.46 13.19
C ARG A 43 10.50 -14.33 13.96
N PHE A 44 9.20 -14.10 13.76
CA PHE A 44 8.14 -14.89 14.39
C PHE A 44 7.38 -15.64 13.30
N LYS A 45 7.47 -16.98 13.34
CA LYS A 45 6.78 -17.87 12.40
C LYS A 45 5.38 -18.21 12.90
N VAL A 46 4.52 -18.63 11.98
CA VAL A 46 3.18 -19.10 12.32
C VAL A 46 3.26 -20.28 13.29
N ASP A 47 2.42 -20.25 14.33
CA ASP A 47 2.22 -21.39 15.22
C ASP A 47 0.87 -22.04 14.89
N TYR A 48 0.93 -23.16 14.16
CA TYR A 48 -0.23 -23.90 13.71
C TYR A 48 -1.06 -24.53 14.83
N LYS A 49 -0.58 -24.52 16.08
CA LYS A 49 -1.41 -24.91 17.24
C LYS A 49 -2.61 -23.98 17.44
N TYR A 50 -2.52 -22.74 16.96
CA TYR A 50 -3.61 -21.75 17.02
C TYR A 50 -4.52 -21.76 15.79
N ALA A 51 -4.39 -22.75 14.91
CA ALA A 51 -5.30 -22.94 13.78
C ALA A 51 -6.73 -23.26 14.26
N PRO A 52 -7.77 -22.94 13.47
CA PRO A 52 -7.71 -22.35 12.12
C PRO A 52 -7.53 -20.82 12.11
N PHE A 53 -6.79 -20.32 11.11
CA PHE A 53 -6.68 -18.89 10.83
C PHE A 53 -7.78 -18.47 9.86
N VAL A 54 -8.80 -17.78 10.37
CA VAL A 54 -10.02 -17.45 9.60
C VAL A 54 -10.07 -15.96 9.29
N ALA A 55 -10.29 -15.62 8.02
CA ALA A 55 -10.62 -14.26 7.59
C ALA A 55 -12.05 -14.22 7.05
N SER A 56 -12.84 -13.26 7.54
CA SER A 56 -14.25 -13.08 7.15
C SER A 56 -14.41 -11.79 6.36
N PHE A 57 -15.03 -11.90 5.18
CA PHE A 57 -15.29 -10.76 4.30
C PHE A 57 -16.80 -10.54 4.15
N LYS A 58 -17.23 -9.28 4.10
CA LYS A 58 -18.63 -8.90 3.91
C LYS A 58 -18.71 -7.64 3.05
N SER A 59 -19.86 -7.43 2.40
CA SER A 59 -20.16 -6.20 1.67
C SER A 59 -19.17 -5.90 0.55
N LEU A 60 -18.84 -6.92 -0.26
CA LEU A 60 -17.99 -6.74 -1.44
C LEU A 60 -18.65 -5.73 -2.39
N LYS A 61 -17.96 -4.62 -2.65
CA LYS A 61 -18.35 -3.61 -3.62
C LYS A 61 -17.33 -3.63 -4.74
N MET A 62 -17.75 -4.06 -5.93
CA MET A 62 -16.92 -4.01 -7.14
C MET A 62 -17.60 -3.07 -8.13
N GLN A 63 -16.92 -1.97 -8.40
CA GLN A 63 -17.36 -0.95 -9.34
C GLN A 63 -16.16 -0.62 -10.20
N GLY A 64 -16.25 -0.94 -11.47
CA GLY A 64 -15.21 -0.73 -12.45
C GLY A 64 -15.68 -1.14 -13.85
N CYS A 65 -14.85 -0.80 -14.82
CA CYS A 65 -15.01 -1.21 -16.19
C CYS A 65 -14.57 -2.67 -16.37
N ALA A 66 -15.47 -3.56 -16.78
CA ALA A 66 -15.08 -4.92 -17.13
C ALA A 66 -14.31 -4.89 -18.46
N ALA A 67 -13.03 -5.26 -18.43
CA ALA A 67 -12.27 -5.46 -19.65
C ALA A 67 -12.81 -6.68 -20.38
N ASN A 68 -13.21 -6.52 -21.65
CA ASN A 68 -13.63 -7.65 -22.47
C ASN A 68 -12.40 -8.21 -23.21
N PRO A 69 -11.90 -9.41 -22.85
CA PRO A 69 -10.73 -9.99 -23.49
C PRO A 69 -10.96 -10.32 -24.97
N LEU A 70 -12.23 -10.43 -25.43
CA LEU A 70 -12.57 -10.68 -26.83
C LEU A 70 -12.54 -9.41 -27.70
N LEU A 71 -12.69 -8.22 -27.10
CA LEU A 71 -12.62 -6.93 -27.81
C LEU A 71 -11.20 -6.36 -27.86
N GLN A 72 -10.26 -6.96 -27.14
CA GLN A 72 -8.88 -6.46 -27.05
C GLN A 72 -8.09 -6.62 -28.36
N ASN A 73 -8.59 -7.44 -29.29
CA ASN A 73 -7.98 -7.74 -30.60
C ASN A 73 -8.81 -7.23 -31.79
N LEU A 74 -9.93 -6.54 -31.55
CA LEU A 74 -10.73 -5.93 -32.61
C LEU A 74 -10.34 -4.46 -32.71
N GLU A 75 -9.28 -4.18 -33.46
CA GLU A 75 -9.06 -2.85 -34.04
C GLU A 75 -10.21 -2.58 -35.02
N SER A 76 -11.35 -2.10 -34.52
CA SER A 76 -12.42 -1.64 -35.39
C SER A 76 -12.02 -0.27 -35.94
N GLU A 77 -11.68 -0.23 -37.24
CA GLU A 77 -11.39 0.92 -38.13
C GLU A 77 -12.46 2.03 -38.18
N SER A 78 -13.34 2.12 -37.19
CA SER A 78 -14.40 3.15 -37.10
C SER A 78 -14.54 3.79 -35.72
N ALA A 79 -13.59 3.60 -34.81
CA ALA A 79 -13.53 4.37 -33.57
C ALA A 79 -12.79 5.69 -33.83
N SER A 80 -13.53 6.81 -33.87
CA SER A 80 -12.95 8.15 -33.85
C SER A 80 -11.91 8.28 -32.72
N PRO A 81 -10.83 9.05 -32.90
CA PRO A 81 -9.70 9.12 -31.96
C PRO A 81 -10.01 9.95 -30.70
N SER A 82 -11.27 10.05 -30.30
CA SER A 82 -11.74 10.95 -29.24
C SER A 82 -12.88 10.34 -28.41
N SER A 83 -12.69 9.13 -27.91
CA SER A 83 -13.28 8.69 -26.65
C SER A 83 -12.63 7.36 -26.28
N SER A 84 -12.23 7.26 -25.02
CA SER A 84 -11.97 5.98 -24.37
C SER A 84 -12.97 4.95 -24.88
N ALA A 85 -12.50 3.78 -25.31
CA ALA A 85 -13.37 2.69 -25.70
C ALA A 85 -14.40 2.48 -24.58
N HIS A 86 -15.63 3.00 -24.79
CA HIS A 86 -16.60 3.11 -23.73
C HIS A 86 -16.76 1.73 -23.13
N CYS A 87 -16.56 1.65 -21.82
CA CYS A 87 -16.96 0.47 -21.07
C CYS A 87 -18.38 0.14 -21.51
N ASN A 88 -18.57 -0.96 -22.24
CA ASN A 88 -19.89 -1.44 -22.67
C ASN A 88 -20.66 -1.91 -21.42
N SER A 89 -20.96 -0.96 -20.57
CA SER A 89 -21.54 -1.10 -19.26
C SER A 89 -22.76 -0.21 -19.25
N PRO A 90 -23.91 -0.69 -18.74
CA PRO A 90 -25.09 0.16 -18.53
C PRO A 90 -24.84 1.32 -17.55
N TYR A 91 -23.63 1.41 -16.97
CA TYR A 91 -23.15 2.49 -16.12
C TYR A 91 -22.08 3.37 -16.78
N ALA A 92 -21.91 3.34 -18.12
CA ALA A 92 -20.90 4.13 -18.83
C ALA A 92 -20.97 5.63 -18.46
N GLU A 93 -22.16 6.22 -18.45
CA GLU A 93 -22.40 7.62 -18.04
C GLU A 93 -21.95 7.90 -16.59
N TYR A 94 -22.02 6.90 -15.71
CA TYR A 94 -21.52 7.03 -14.33
C TYR A 94 -20.00 7.02 -14.28
N TYR A 95 -19.33 6.24 -15.12
CA TYR A 95 -17.86 6.22 -15.20
C TYR A 95 -17.31 7.47 -15.89
N ASP A 96 -17.99 8.02 -16.89
CA ASP A 96 -17.65 9.33 -17.47
C ASP A 96 -17.77 10.45 -16.40
N ALA A 97 -18.75 10.35 -15.49
CA ALA A 97 -18.84 11.25 -14.34
C ALA A 97 -17.73 11.03 -13.29
N LEU A 98 -17.07 9.87 -13.27
CA LEU A 98 -15.87 9.62 -12.46
C LEU A 98 -14.60 10.22 -13.09
N GLU A 99 -14.65 10.70 -14.34
CA GLU A 99 -13.61 11.57 -14.90
C GLU A 99 -13.79 13.04 -14.48
N ALA A 100 -14.82 13.36 -13.68
CA ALA A 100 -14.97 14.69 -13.10
C ALA A 100 -13.78 15.02 -12.18
N ASP A 101 -13.44 16.32 -12.13
CA ASP A 101 -12.31 16.87 -11.34
C ASP A 101 -12.26 16.38 -9.88
N GLU A 102 -13.42 16.03 -9.30
CA GLU A 102 -13.54 15.53 -7.92
C GLU A 102 -12.82 14.19 -7.68
N PHE A 103 -12.68 13.34 -8.70
CA PHE A 103 -12.02 12.04 -8.59
C PHE A 103 -10.58 12.02 -9.14
N LEU A 104 -10.17 13.08 -9.86
CA LEU A 104 -8.82 13.21 -10.42
C LEU A 104 -7.75 13.47 -9.35
N ALA A 105 -8.13 14.07 -8.23
CA ALA A 105 -7.21 14.37 -7.15
C ALA A 105 -7.90 14.39 -5.78
N LEU A 106 -7.17 13.98 -4.74
CA LEU A 106 -7.65 14.14 -3.37
C LEU A 106 -7.88 15.63 -3.03
N ASP A 107 -8.98 15.90 -2.34
CA ASP A 107 -9.28 17.22 -1.79
C ASP A 107 -8.32 17.60 -0.65
N SER A 108 -8.39 18.85 -0.18
CA SER A 108 -7.51 19.35 0.88
C SER A 108 -7.70 18.65 2.24
N LYS A 109 -8.93 18.24 2.57
CA LYS A 109 -9.26 17.52 3.81
C LYS A 109 -8.74 16.09 3.76
N GLN A 110 -8.93 15.42 2.62
CA GLN A 110 -8.42 14.08 2.33
C GLN A 110 -6.90 14.05 2.38
N LYS A 111 -6.22 15.03 1.76
CA LYS A 111 -4.76 15.20 1.85
C LYS A 111 -4.29 15.41 3.27
N ALA A 112 -4.96 16.25 4.06
CA ALA A 112 -4.63 16.47 5.46
C ALA A 112 -4.82 15.20 6.32
N ALA A 113 -5.90 14.45 6.09
CA ALA A 113 -6.16 13.18 6.79
C ALA A 113 -5.10 12.13 6.45
N MET A 114 -4.75 11.98 5.18
CA MET A 114 -3.68 11.09 4.73
C MET A 114 -2.32 11.48 5.33
N ALA A 115 -1.99 12.78 5.34
CA ALA A 115 -0.76 13.27 5.96
C ALA A 115 -0.73 12.97 7.47
N TRP A 116 -1.87 13.09 8.16
CA TRP A 116 -1.98 12.69 9.56
C TRP A 116 -1.73 11.19 9.73
N VAL A 117 -2.38 10.31 8.96
CA VAL A 117 -2.18 8.85 9.01
C VAL A 117 -0.72 8.49 8.77
N ARG A 118 -0.10 9.08 7.75
CA ARG A 118 1.32 8.85 7.44
C ARG A 118 2.23 9.28 8.59
N ARG A 119 1.94 10.42 9.22
CA ARG A 119 2.71 10.90 10.37
C ARG A 119 2.56 10.02 11.62
N THR A 120 1.39 9.45 11.86
CA THR A 120 1.06 8.77 13.12
C THR A 120 1.16 7.25 13.05
N HIS A 121 0.87 6.63 11.90
CA HIS A 121 0.73 5.19 11.73
C HIS A 121 1.69 4.55 10.71
N MET A 122 2.25 5.30 9.75
CA MET A 122 3.18 4.72 8.75
C MET A 122 4.49 4.31 9.41
N TYR A 123 4.82 3.02 9.38
CA TYR A 123 6.04 2.47 9.99
C TYR A 123 7.18 2.29 8.99
N TYR A 124 6.85 2.04 7.72
CA TYR A 124 7.78 1.84 6.63
C TYR A 124 7.28 2.61 5.39
N SER A 125 8.22 3.16 4.63
CA SER A 125 7.98 3.74 3.31
C SER A 125 9.20 3.42 2.45
N TYR A 126 8.97 2.87 1.26
CA TYR A 126 10.04 2.50 0.34
C TYR A 126 10.74 3.74 -0.25
N CYS A 127 10.04 4.87 -0.39
CA CYS A 127 10.63 6.14 -0.80
C CYS A 127 11.71 6.66 0.18
N ASP A 128 11.63 6.25 1.46
CA ASP A 128 12.62 6.60 2.49
C ASP A 128 13.74 5.55 2.62
N ASP A 129 13.61 4.39 1.97
CA ASP A 129 14.52 3.26 2.07
C ASP A 129 15.69 3.39 1.10
N LYS A 130 16.68 4.20 1.50
CA LYS A 130 17.90 4.43 0.72
C LYS A 130 18.81 3.21 0.60
N VAL A 131 18.62 2.20 1.44
CA VAL A 131 19.39 0.96 1.35
C VAL A 131 18.90 0.14 0.18
N ARG A 132 17.57 0.05 0.02
CA ARG A 132 16.95 -0.65 -1.10
C ARG A 132 16.95 0.17 -2.39
N TYR A 133 16.67 1.47 -2.30
CA TYR A 133 16.59 2.39 -3.44
C TYR A 133 17.56 3.56 -3.22
N PRO A 134 18.84 3.43 -3.63
CA PRO A 134 19.81 4.51 -3.53
C PRO A 134 19.39 5.76 -4.32
N THR A 135 18.76 5.55 -5.48
CA THR A 135 18.12 6.58 -6.30
C THR A 135 16.61 6.54 -6.06
N PRO A 136 15.95 7.67 -5.77
CA PRO A 136 14.50 7.70 -5.56
C PRO A 136 13.75 7.31 -6.83
N LEU A 137 12.67 6.55 -6.68
CA LEU A 137 11.79 6.18 -7.77
C LEU A 137 10.97 7.41 -8.25
N PRO A 138 10.51 7.43 -9.52
CA PRO A 138 9.91 8.61 -10.15
C PRO A 138 8.64 9.15 -9.46
N GLU A 139 7.89 8.29 -8.79
CA GLU A 139 6.66 8.63 -8.07
C GLU A 139 6.92 9.20 -6.67
N CYS A 140 8.12 9.03 -6.13
CA CYS A 140 8.47 9.48 -4.78
C CYS A 140 8.67 11.00 -4.74
N THR A 141 7.59 11.75 -4.57
CA THR A 141 7.66 13.20 -4.38
C THR A 141 7.93 13.55 -2.91
N SER A 142 8.94 14.39 -2.68
CA SER A 142 9.52 14.65 -1.35
C SER A 142 8.55 15.18 -0.28
N THR A 143 7.37 15.67 -0.65
CA THR A 143 6.43 16.33 0.25
C THR A 143 5.30 15.43 0.76
N ILE A 144 5.00 14.33 0.08
CA ILE A 144 3.76 13.56 0.31
C ILE A 144 4.05 12.16 0.90
N ASP A 145 5.15 11.51 0.51
CA ASP A 145 5.39 10.08 0.80
C ASP A 145 6.44 9.77 1.88
N SER A 146 7.11 10.80 2.39
CA SER A 146 8.17 10.63 3.39
C SER A 146 7.62 10.67 4.83
N ILE A 147 8.08 9.76 5.69
CA ILE A 147 7.84 9.85 7.13
C ILE A 147 8.60 11.09 7.64
N PRO A 148 7.94 12.09 8.26
CA PRO A 148 8.64 13.28 8.73
C PRO A 148 9.82 12.90 9.63
N LYS A 149 11.01 13.44 9.35
CA LYS A 149 12.27 13.14 10.05
C LYS A 149 12.13 13.23 11.59
N ALA A 150 11.28 14.13 12.09
CA ALA A 150 10.97 14.29 13.51
C ALA A 150 10.25 13.07 14.13
N VAL A 151 9.32 12.45 13.39
CA VAL A 151 8.64 11.20 13.80
C VAL A 151 9.64 10.05 13.80
N ARG A 152 10.49 9.97 12.77
CA ARG A 152 11.56 8.96 12.69
C ARG A 152 12.48 9.01 13.90
N ARG A 153 12.93 10.21 14.30
CA ARG A 153 13.79 10.42 15.49
C ARG A 153 13.09 10.05 16.80
N ARG A 154 11.82 10.45 16.98
CA ARG A 154 11.04 10.08 18.19
C ARG A 154 10.87 8.56 18.31
N ARG A 155 10.65 7.85 17.20
CA ARG A 155 10.47 6.40 17.20
C ARG A 155 11.77 5.63 17.37
N GLN A 156 12.88 6.08 16.76
CA GLN A 156 14.20 5.51 17.05
C GLN A 156 14.57 5.64 18.53
N ARG A 157 14.20 6.74 19.19
CA ARG A 157 14.38 6.89 20.64
C ARG A 157 13.53 5.90 21.44
N ARG A 158 12.27 5.65 21.06
CA ARG A 158 11.42 4.64 21.71
C ARG A 158 11.90 3.20 21.50
N ARG A 159 12.64 2.94 20.42
CA ARG A 159 13.15 1.62 20.06
C ARG A 159 14.52 1.28 20.61
N LYS A 160 15.24 2.22 21.22
CA LYS A 160 16.46 1.85 21.95
C LYS A 160 16.04 1.07 23.20
N PRO A 161 16.35 -0.23 23.31
CA PRO A 161 16.24 -0.92 24.57
C PRO A 161 17.23 -0.24 25.53
N ASN A 162 16.79 0.04 26.74
CA ASN A 162 17.66 0.50 27.80
C ASN A 162 18.55 -0.70 28.18
N TYR A 163 19.70 -0.86 27.53
CA TYR A 163 20.71 -1.84 27.96
C TYR A 163 21.37 -1.30 29.22
N ASN A 164 20.71 -1.50 30.35
CA ASN A 164 21.27 -1.43 31.69
C ASN A 164 20.50 -2.47 32.52
N SER A 165 20.73 -3.74 32.21
CA SER A 165 20.46 -4.85 33.14
C SER A 165 21.79 -5.20 33.80
N SER A 166 21.87 -4.85 35.07
CA SER A 166 22.77 -5.36 36.11
C SER A 166 23.46 -6.68 35.74
N LYS A 167 24.80 -6.65 35.67
CA LYS A 167 25.64 -7.83 35.87
C LYS A 167 25.51 -8.25 37.33
N THR A 168 24.68 -9.25 37.63
CA THR A 168 24.84 -10.06 38.83
C THR A 168 25.57 -11.33 38.42
N SER A 169 26.84 -11.42 38.80
CA SER A 169 27.65 -12.63 38.73
C SER A 169 27.04 -13.70 39.63
N PHE A 170 26.66 -14.83 39.07
CA PHE A 170 26.48 -16.05 39.83
C PHE A 170 27.87 -16.66 40.04
N GLN A 171 28.33 -16.66 41.30
CA GLN A 171 29.44 -17.48 41.75
C GLN A 171 28.89 -18.88 42.02
N ASP A 172 29.36 -19.87 41.27
CA ASP A 172 29.13 -21.28 41.59
C ASP A 172 29.94 -21.65 42.83
N ALA A 173 29.23 -21.93 43.92
CA ALA A 173 29.73 -22.67 45.05
C ALA A 173 29.43 -24.16 44.80
N SER A 174 30.48 -24.96 44.62
CA SER A 174 30.40 -26.41 44.83
C SER A 174 31.61 -26.84 45.63
N GLY A 175 31.36 -27.12 46.91
CA GLY A 175 32.24 -27.90 47.77
C GLY A 175 31.53 -29.21 48.10
N HIS A 176 32.14 -30.32 47.72
CA HIS A 176 32.49 -31.43 48.61
C HIS A 176 33.46 -32.36 47.90
#